data_AF-A0A330GWQ2-F1
#
_entry.id   AF-A0A330GWQ2-F1
#
_cell.length_a   1.000
_cell.length_b   1.000
_cell.length_c   1.000
_cell.angle_alpha   90.00
_cell.angle_beta   90.00
_cell.angle_gamma   90.00
#
_symmetry.space_group_name_H-M   'P 1'
#
loop_
_entity.id
_entity.type
_entity.pdbx_description
1 polymer ?
#
loop_
_entity_poly.entity_id
_entity_poly.type
_entity_poly.pdbx_seq_one_letter_code
_entity_poly.pdbx_strand_id
1 'polypeptide(L)' 'MMLLKGNKMTKDYQASRGSQDARRHKFDHATRDQWLDRDAALEAKWRASSMTREEFIRHNEELIDRAIAAKPDRDREDH' A
#
# COMPACT_ATOMS: atom_id res chain seq x y z
N MET A 1 25.71 46.15 -31.02
CA MET A 1 24.39 46.35 -30.39
C MET A 1 24.26 45.41 -29.20
N MET A 2 23.47 45.82 -28.19
CA MET A 2 22.81 44.98 -27.17
C MET A 2 23.70 44.11 -26.26
N LEU A 3 23.81 44.59 -25.01
CA LEU A 3 24.07 43.77 -23.83
C LEU A 3 22.85 42.85 -23.56
N LEU A 4 23.05 41.76 -22.83
CA LEU A 4 22.22 41.51 -21.64
C LEU A 4 23.00 40.69 -20.60
N LYS A 5 22.71 40.93 -19.32
CA LYS A 5 23.46 40.40 -18.17
C LYS A 5 22.48 39.67 -17.25
N GLY A 6 22.66 38.36 -17.06
CA GLY A 6 21.81 37.52 -16.21
C GLY A 6 22.59 37.04 -14.97
N ASN A 7 22.26 37.57 -13.80
CA ASN A 7 22.98 37.32 -12.55
C ASN A 7 22.00 36.78 -11.49
N LYS A 8 22.39 35.71 -10.77
CA LYS A 8 21.82 35.19 -9.50
C LYS A 8 20.39 34.58 -9.49
N MET A 9 20.35 33.26 -9.24
CA MET A 9 19.82 32.56 -8.04
C MET A 9 18.40 32.85 -7.48
N THR A 10 17.76 31.79 -6.97
CA THR A 10 16.39 31.70 -6.35
C THR A 10 15.29 31.78 -7.44
N LYS A 11 14.28 30.89 -7.58
CA LYS A 11 13.30 30.22 -6.69
C LYS A 11 12.73 28.98 -7.45
N ASP A 12 12.06 27.93 -6.93
CA ASP A 12 11.64 27.46 -5.59
C ASP A 12 11.40 25.91 -5.61
N TYR A 13 11.33 25.30 -4.42
CA TYR A 13 10.57 24.07 -4.02
C TYR A 13 9.84 23.19 -5.07
N GLN A 14 10.48 22.08 -5.48
CA GLN A 14 9.95 20.70 -5.61
C GLN A 14 11.15 19.78 -5.90
N ALA A 15 11.45 18.69 -5.18
CA ALA A 15 10.62 17.87 -4.31
C ALA A 15 11.39 17.37 -3.07
N SER A 16 11.03 17.87 -1.89
CA SER A 16 11.48 17.34 -0.59
C SER A 16 10.32 16.71 0.17
N ARG A 17 10.04 15.42 -0.08
CA ARG A 17 9.50 14.43 0.88
C ARG A 17 9.21 13.08 0.20
N GLY A 18 9.62 11.97 0.84
CA GLY A 18 9.46 10.61 0.31
C GLY A 18 10.66 10.16 -0.54
N SER A 19 11.89 10.12 -0.03
CA SER A 19 12.35 9.20 1.03
C SER A 19 12.07 7.73 0.70
N GLN A 20 13.15 6.97 0.47
CA GLN A 20 13.31 5.52 0.66
C GLN A 20 12.03 4.71 1.01
N ASP A 21 11.49 3.92 0.07
CA ASP A 21 11.50 2.44 0.11
C ASP A 21 10.78 1.84 -1.11
N ALA A 22 11.33 2.00 -2.32
CA ALA A 22 10.76 1.40 -3.54
C ALA A 22 11.07 -0.12 -3.65
N ARG A 23 11.02 -0.87 -2.54
CA ARG A 23 11.48 -2.27 -2.48
C ARG A 23 10.48 -3.26 -1.86
N ARG A 24 9.23 -2.85 -1.67
CA ARG A 24 8.07 -3.73 -1.46
C ARG A 24 6.82 -3.00 -1.96
N HIS A 25 6.29 -3.44 -3.11
CA HIS A 25 4.87 -3.21 -3.40
C HIS A 25 4.06 -4.05 -2.41
N LYS A 26 3.83 -3.48 -1.22
CA LYS A 26 2.77 -3.94 -0.32
C LYS A 26 1.43 -3.78 -1.04
N PHE A 27 0.51 -4.72 -0.87
CA PHE A 27 -0.70 -4.76 -1.69
C PHE A 27 -1.55 -3.50 -1.50
N ASP A 28 -2.10 -2.95 -2.57
CA ASP A 28 -2.96 -1.76 -2.48
C ASP A 28 -4.17 -1.98 -1.56
N HIS A 29 -4.68 -0.90 -0.98
CA HIS A 29 -5.80 -0.96 -0.03
C HIS A 29 -7.02 -1.72 -0.61
N ALA A 30 -7.34 -1.51 -1.89
CA ALA A 30 -8.41 -2.22 -2.58
C ALA A 30 -8.16 -3.74 -2.73
N THR A 31 -6.92 -4.19 -2.81
CA THR A 31 -6.56 -5.61 -2.84
C THR A 31 -6.73 -6.23 -1.46
N ARG A 32 -6.29 -5.53 -0.41
CA ARG A 32 -6.49 -5.95 0.99
C ARG A 32 -7.95 -5.99 1.39
N ASP A 33 -8.73 -5.03 0.89
CA ASP A 33 -10.18 -4.98 1.08
C ASP A 33 -10.86 -6.22 0.46
N GLN A 34 -10.64 -6.50 -0.83
CA GLN A 34 -11.17 -7.71 -1.48
C GLN A 34 -10.75 -9.02 -0.77
N TRP A 35 -9.61 -9.02 -0.10
CA TRP A 35 -9.14 -10.18 0.66
C TRP A 35 -9.85 -10.40 2.00
N LEU A 36 -10.50 -9.39 2.55
CA LEU A 36 -11.35 -9.54 3.74
C LEU A 36 -12.62 -10.35 3.47
N ASP A 37 -13.22 -10.23 2.29
CA ASP A 37 -14.37 -11.09 1.90
C ASP A 37 -13.93 -12.48 1.45
N ARG A 38 -12.72 -12.60 0.88
CA ARG A 38 -12.19 -13.88 0.36
C ARG A 38 -11.61 -14.81 1.42
N ASP A 39 -11.20 -14.28 2.57
CA ASP A 39 -10.63 -15.08 3.65
C ASP A 39 -11.48 -15.00 4.93
N ALA A 40 -12.20 -16.08 5.22
CA ALA A 40 -13.06 -16.17 6.40
C ALA A 40 -12.32 -15.98 7.75
N ALA A 41 -10.99 -16.19 7.80
CA ALA A 41 -10.22 -15.92 9.02
C ALA A 41 -9.85 -14.44 9.16
N LEU A 42 -9.64 -13.72 8.05
CA LEU A 42 -9.57 -12.25 8.04
C LEU A 42 -10.94 -11.65 8.36
N GLU A 43 -12.03 -12.14 7.75
CA GLU A 43 -13.39 -11.66 8.05
C GLU A 43 -13.72 -11.83 9.53
N ALA A 44 -13.53 -13.04 10.09
CA ALA A 44 -13.78 -13.30 11.50
C ALA A 44 -12.95 -12.41 12.44
N LYS A 45 -11.67 -12.15 12.10
CA LYS A 45 -10.82 -11.22 12.86
C LYS A 45 -11.30 -9.77 12.77
N TRP A 46 -11.72 -9.31 11.59
CA TRP A 46 -12.30 -7.98 11.43
C TRP A 46 -13.59 -7.82 12.23
N ARG A 47 -14.52 -8.78 12.12
CA ARG A 47 -15.77 -8.82 12.90
C ARG A 47 -15.50 -8.82 14.41
N ALA A 48 -14.53 -9.59 14.88
CA ALA A 48 -14.13 -9.61 16.28
C ALA A 48 -13.46 -8.30 16.76
N SER A 49 -12.81 -7.55 15.86
CA SER A 49 -12.12 -6.31 16.21
C SER A 49 -13.08 -5.13 16.46
N SER A 50 -14.33 -5.21 16.00
CA SER A 50 -15.32 -4.10 16.06
C SER A 50 -14.85 -2.77 15.43
N MET A 51 -13.84 -2.81 14.56
CA MET A 51 -13.29 -1.65 13.87
C MET A 51 -13.95 -1.45 12.50
N THR A 52 -13.87 -0.23 11.95
CA THR A 52 -14.20 -0.05 10.53
C THR A 52 -13.24 -0.85 9.65
N ARG A 53 -13.68 -1.19 8.43
CA ARG A 53 -12.91 -2.02 7.50
C ARG A 53 -11.58 -1.34 7.10
N GLU A 54 -11.62 -0.04 6.86
CA GLU A 54 -10.44 0.79 6.57
C GLU A 54 -9.45 0.87 7.74
N GLU A 55 -9.93 0.95 8.98
CA GLU A 55 -9.07 0.90 10.17
C GLU A 55 -8.46 -0.48 10.35
N PHE A 56 -9.26 -1.55 10.24
CA PHE A 56 -8.74 -2.91 10.34
C PHE A 56 -7.64 -3.16 9.30
N ILE A 57 -7.85 -2.74 8.04
CA ILE A 57 -6.83 -2.83 7.00
C ILE A 57 -5.57 -2.04 7.39
N ARG A 58 -5.69 -0.77 7.79
CA ARG A 58 -4.54 0.07 8.18
C ARG A 58 -3.77 -0.46 9.39
N HIS A 59 -4.44 -1.08 10.36
CA HIS A 59 -3.79 -1.68 11.53
C HIS A 59 -3.21 -3.08 11.26
N ASN A 60 -3.71 -3.79 10.25
CA ASN A 60 -3.33 -5.17 9.94
C ASN A 60 -2.68 -5.33 8.56
N GLU A 61 -2.18 -4.26 7.95
CA GLU A 61 -1.60 -4.26 6.59
C GLU A 61 -0.63 -5.42 6.37
N GLU A 62 0.30 -5.63 7.29
CA GLU A 62 1.32 -6.69 7.17
C GLU A 62 0.75 -8.10 7.37
N LEU A 63 -0.31 -8.24 8.18
CA LEU A 63 -0.99 -9.51 8.40
C LEU A 63 -1.79 -9.91 7.16
N ILE A 64 -2.49 -8.94 6.55
CA ILE A 64 -3.23 -9.14 5.31
C ILE A 64 -2.25 -9.40 4.16
N ASP A 65 -1.19 -8.60 4.00
CA ASP A 65 -0.14 -8.81 3.00
C ASP A 65 0.45 -10.22 3.10
N ARG A 66 0.67 -10.72 4.32
CA ARG A 66 1.15 -12.09 4.56
C ARG A 66 0.10 -13.14 4.24
N ALA A 67 -1.18 -12.92 4.53
CA ALA A 67 -2.25 -13.84 4.18
C ALA A 67 -2.42 -13.96 2.66
N ILE A 68 -2.31 -12.85 1.92
CA ILE A 68 -2.30 -12.82 0.46
C ILE A 68 -1.09 -13.59 -0.09
N ALA A 69 0.12 -13.26 0.38
CA ALA A 69 1.35 -13.91 -0.08
C ALA A 69 1.45 -15.40 0.30
N ALA A 70 0.79 -15.83 1.38
CA ALA A 70 0.72 -17.22 1.81
C ALA A 70 -0.35 -18.06 1.09
N LYS A 71 -1.21 -17.43 0.27
CA LYS A 71 -2.17 -18.12 -0.62
C LYS A 71 -1.88 -17.81 -2.10
N PRO A 72 -0.75 -18.25 -2.65
CA PRO A 72 -0.45 -18.05 -4.07
C PRO A 72 -1.31 -18.93 -4.99
N ASP A 73 -1.75 -20.08 -4.51
CA ASP A 73 -2.52 -21.05 -5.29
C ASP A 73 -3.35 -21.93 -4.35
N ARG A 74 -4.66 -22.05 -4.62
CA ARG A 74 -5.55 -23.08 -4.05
C ARG A 74 -6.48 -23.64 -5.12
N ASP A 75 -5.99 -23.62 -6.36
CA ASP A 75 -6.67 -24.02 -7.61
C ASP A 75 -5.84 -25.07 -8.38
N ARG A 76 -4.62 -25.42 -7.90
CA ARG A 76 -3.75 -26.49 -8.41
C ARG A 76 -3.64 -27.72 -7.49
N GLU A 77 -4.77 -28.32 -7.10
CA GLU A 77 -4.79 -29.71 -6.62
C GLU A 77 -6.04 -30.44 -7.13
N ASP A 78 -6.17 -30.62 -8.46
CA ASP A 78 -6.74 -31.83 -9.10
C ASP A 78 -6.47 -31.85 -10.62
N HIS A 79 -5.39 -32.52 -11.07
CA HIS A 79 -5.24 -33.16 -12.40
C HIS A 79 -3.97 -34.04 -12.47
#